data_AF-A0AAV6NTK1-F1
#
_entry.id   AF-A0AAV6NTK1-F1
#
_cell.length_a   1.000
_cell.length_b   1.000
_cell.length_c   1.000
_cell.angle_alpha   90.00
_cell.angle_beta   90.00
_cell.angle_gamma   90.00
#
_symmetry.space_group_name_H-M   'P 1'
#
loop_
_entity.id
_entity.type
_entity.pdbx_description
1 polymer ?
#
loop_
_entity_poly.entity_id
_entity_poly.type
_entity_poly.pdbx_seq_one_letter_code
_entity_poly.pdbx_strand_id
1 'polypeptide(L)'
;MLGDDQGTNDESWCISVCTRKSSVVDGLCSGSGCCQLEIPKGFTKLSLAVGELFNYPEVRKFSPCGYAFIIEAARFKFLSRYIDKFEEEEVEVVLSWGIRNELKFECGSNTTRNSIFNGTQYRCKCLDGYEGNPYLPHGCQDVDECTYPWLNDCEHKDKCSNTEGNYTCHCPKNFHGDGRKGGKGCTKNSTSSIPIIIGEFLYVLHPSFSL
;
A
#
# COMPACT_ATOMS: atom_id res chain seq x y z
N MET A 1 -6.75 11.96 -26.37
CA MET A 1 -7.06 13.37 -26.06
C MET A 1 -6.83 13.61 -24.57
N LEU A 2 -5.77 14.34 -24.25
CA LEU A 2 -5.44 14.79 -22.90
C LEU A 2 -5.82 16.30 -22.84
N GLY A 3 -6.40 16.80 -21.74
CA GLY A 3 -6.81 18.22 -21.64
C GLY A 3 -6.59 18.83 -20.25
N ASP A 4 -6.18 20.10 -20.21
CA ASP A 4 -6.02 20.92 -18.99
C ASP A 4 -7.21 21.88 -18.80
N ASP A 5 -7.41 22.36 -17.57
CA ASP A 5 -8.48 23.26 -17.15
C ASP A 5 -8.41 24.65 -17.82
N GLN A 6 -7.34 24.99 -18.53
CA GLN A 6 -7.22 26.25 -19.27
C GLN A 6 -7.96 26.26 -20.62
N GLY A 7 -8.68 25.19 -20.98
CA GLY A 7 -9.40 25.11 -22.26
C GLY A 7 -8.49 24.94 -23.47
N THR A 8 -7.19 24.74 -23.27
CA THR A 8 -6.26 24.23 -24.28
C THR A 8 -6.33 22.71 -24.26
N ASN A 9 -7.03 22.14 -25.25
CA ASN A 9 -6.97 20.70 -25.51
C ASN A 9 -5.57 20.36 -26.05
N ASP A 10 -4.60 20.11 -25.17
CA ASP A 10 -3.29 19.60 -25.57
C ASP A 10 -3.41 18.14 -26.00
N GLU A 11 -3.79 17.97 -27.27
CA GLU A 11 -3.97 16.67 -27.88
C GLU A 11 -2.61 16.01 -28.19
N SER A 12 -2.17 15.15 -27.28
CA SER A 12 -1.10 14.21 -27.58
C SER A 12 -1.66 13.08 -28.44
N TRP A 13 -1.06 12.87 -29.62
CA TRP A 13 -1.42 11.82 -30.57
C TRP A 13 -0.18 11.03 -30.99
N CYS A 14 -0.41 9.78 -31.33
CA CYS A 14 0.61 8.80 -31.59
C CYS A 14 0.09 7.86 -32.66
N ILE A 15 0.91 7.61 -33.69
CA ILE A 15 0.53 6.80 -34.85
C ILE A 15 1.40 5.57 -34.89
N SER A 16 0.76 4.43 -35.12
CA SER A 16 1.44 3.25 -35.64
C SER A 16 0.97 2.97 -37.06
N VAL A 17 1.92 2.57 -37.91
CA VAL A 17 1.69 2.16 -39.30
C VAL A 17 2.06 0.68 -39.39
N CYS A 18 1.08 -0.15 -39.70
CA CYS A 18 1.28 -1.57 -39.93
C CYS A 18 0.88 -1.91 -41.36
N THR A 19 1.82 -2.45 -42.14
CA THR A 19 1.54 -2.87 -43.53
C THR A 19 1.51 -4.39 -43.68
N ARG A 20 2.33 -5.10 -42.89
CA ARG A 20 2.44 -6.56 -42.88
C ARG A 20 2.79 -7.02 -41.47
N LYS A 21 2.29 -8.18 -41.05
CA LYS A 21 2.62 -8.76 -39.74
C LYS A 21 4.12 -8.94 -39.50
N SER A 22 4.89 -9.25 -40.55
CA SER A 22 6.34 -9.45 -40.47
C SER A 22 7.15 -8.18 -40.19
N SER A 23 6.57 -6.97 -40.33
CA SER A 23 7.28 -5.73 -39.98
C SER A 23 7.19 -5.38 -38.50
N VAL A 24 6.41 -6.13 -37.73
CA VAL A 24 6.20 -5.92 -36.31
C VAL A 24 7.27 -6.70 -35.54
N VAL A 25 7.98 -6.02 -34.64
CA VAL A 25 9.12 -6.58 -33.90
C VAL A 25 8.83 -6.49 -32.40
N ASP A 26 9.07 -7.59 -31.69
CA ASP A 26 8.91 -7.66 -30.24
C ASP A 26 9.81 -6.62 -29.53
N GLY A 27 9.27 -6.01 -28.48
CA GLY A 27 9.95 -5.01 -27.65
C GLY A 27 10.00 -3.60 -28.24
N LEU A 28 9.58 -3.39 -29.49
CA LEU A 28 9.63 -2.08 -30.14
C LEU A 28 8.23 -1.47 -30.25
N CYS A 29 7.94 -0.45 -29.44
CA CYS A 29 6.64 0.25 -29.44
C CYS A 29 6.73 1.69 -29.94
N SER A 30 7.32 1.87 -31.13
CA SER A 30 7.36 3.17 -31.79
C SER A 30 7.32 2.98 -33.31
N GLY A 31 6.12 2.94 -33.87
CA GLY A 31 5.89 2.98 -35.31
C GLY A 31 5.17 1.76 -35.88
N SER A 32 5.70 0.54 -35.74
CA SER A 32 5.08 -0.65 -36.38
C SER A 32 4.18 -1.42 -35.41
N GLY A 33 2.87 -1.27 -35.58
CA GLY A 33 1.86 -2.01 -34.81
C GLY A 33 1.67 -1.56 -33.35
N CYS A 34 2.61 -0.81 -32.80
CA CYS A 34 2.52 -0.22 -31.47
C CYS A 34 3.08 1.20 -31.49
N CYS A 35 2.50 2.05 -30.66
CA CYS A 35 2.98 3.38 -30.44
C CYS A 35 2.65 3.77 -28.99
N GLN A 36 3.66 4.31 -28.29
CA GLN A 36 3.53 4.75 -26.91
C GLN A 36 3.83 6.25 -26.81
N LEU A 37 3.24 6.89 -25.80
CA LEU A 37 3.53 8.26 -25.41
C LEU A 37 3.65 8.32 -23.89
N GLU A 38 4.57 9.15 -23.42
CA GLU A 38 4.57 9.56 -22.02
C GLU A 38 3.38 10.49 -21.78
N ILE A 39 2.68 10.30 -20.66
CA ILE A 39 1.61 11.22 -20.25
C ILE A 39 2.29 12.48 -19.74
N PRO A 40 2.13 13.64 -20.41
CA PRO A 40 2.73 14.87 -19.92
C PRO A 40 2.11 15.27 -18.58
N LYS A 41 2.79 16.14 -17.84
CA LYS A 41 2.33 16.58 -16.52
C LYS A 41 1.26 17.67 -16.67
N GLY A 42 0.38 17.79 -15.68
CA GLY A 42 -0.55 18.91 -15.57
C GLY A 42 -1.96 18.64 -16.09
N PHE A 43 -2.23 17.48 -16.69
CA PHE A 43 -3.57 17.14 -17.14
C PHE A 43 -4.54 16.87 -15.99
N THR A 44 -5.72 17.47 -16.08
CA THR A 44 -6.84 17.22 -15.16
C THR A 44 -7.82 16.19 -15.73
N LYS A 45 -7.80 15.99 -17.06
CA LYS A 45 -8.63 15.03 -17.76
C LYS A 45 -7.83 14.21 -18.77
N LEU A 46 -8.07 12.90 -18.73
CA LEU A 46 -7.51 11.93 -19.66
C LEU A 46 -8.62 11.19 -20.40
N SER A 47 -8.60 11.28 -21.72
CA SER A 47 -9.50 10.55 -22.62
C SER A 47 -8.66 9.79 -23.66
N LEU A 48 -8.83 8.47 -23.70
CA LEU A 48 -8.17 7.62 -24.67
C LEU A 48 -9.12 7.36 -25.84
N ALA A 49 -8.59 7.49 -27.05
CA ALA A 49 -9.30 7.16 -28.28
C ALA A 49 -8.33 6.42 -29.20
N VAL A 50 -8.82 5.34 -29.81
CA VAL A 50 -8.12 4.61 -30.87
C VAL A 50 -8.94 4.69 -32.13
N GLY A 51 -8.28 4.96 -33.25
CA GLY A 51 -8.94 5.11 -34.54
C GLY A 51 -8.01 4.72 -35.68
N GLU A 52 -8.60 4.40 -36.82
CA GLU A 52 -7.87 4.13 -38.05
C GLU A 52 -7.81 5.39 -38.90
N LEU A 53 -6.61 5.77 -39.36
CA LEU A 53 -6.41 6.91 -40.27
C LEU A 53 -6.74 6.56 -41.73
N PHE A 54 -6.53 5.30 -42.10
CA PHE A 54 -6.70 4.81 -43.45
C PHE A 54 -7.31 3.41 -43.39
N ASN A 55 -8.22 3.13 -44.32
CA ASN A 55 -8.84 1.81 -44.43
C ASN A 55 -7.88 0.83 -45.13
N TYR A 56 -7.33 -0.12 -44.38
CA TYR A 56 -6.48 -1.20 -44.88
C TYR A 56 -7.12 -2.58 -44.62
N PRO A 57 -7.97 -3.09 -45.55
CA PRO A 57 -8.70 -4.35 -45.35
C PRO A 57 -7.78 -5.56 -45.11
N GLU A 58 -6.61 -5.59 -45.74
CA GLU A 58 -5.63 -6.67 -45.57
C GLU A 58 -5.01 -6.68 -44.16
N VAL A 59 -4.87 -5.52 -43.53
CA VAL A 59 -4.36 -5.41 -42.15
C VAL A 59 -5.40 -5.90 -41.16
N ARG A 60 -6.68 -5.59 -41.37
CA ARG A 60 -7.79 -6.05 -40.53
C ARG A 60 -7.91 -7.58 -40.45
N LYS A 61 -7.35 -8.32 -41.41
CA LYS A 61 -7.31 -9.80 -41.39
C LYS A 61 -6.44 -10.36 -40.25
N PHE A 62 -5.39 -9.64 -39.88
CA PHE A 62 -4.45 -10.07 -38.82
C PHE A 62 -4.35 -9.07 -37.66
N SER A 63 -4.99 -7.91 -37.77
CA SER A 63 -5.13 -6.93 -36.70
C SER A 63 -6.54 -6.35 -36.70
N PRO A 64 -7.53 -7.11 -36.18
CA PRO A 64 -8.94 -6.76 -36.29
C PRO A 64 -9.36 -5.64 -35.34
N CYS A 65 -8.57 -5.37 -34.28
CA CYS A 65 -8.90 -4.41 -33.24
C CYS A 65 -7.71 -3.51 -32.93
N GLY A 66 -8.01 -2.25 -32.60
CA GLY A 66 -7.06 -1.32 -31.98
C GLY A 66 -7.32 -1.22 -30.48
N TYR A 67 -6.25 -1.04 -29.70
CA TYR A 67 -6.32 -0.92 -28.25
C TYR A 67 -5.63 0.37 -27.80
N ALA A 68 -6.19 1.03 -26.80
CA ALA A 68 -5.56 2.16 -26.11
C ALA A 68 -5.74 1.97 -24.61
N PHE A 69 -4.62 2.02 -23.88
CA PHE A 69 -4.59 1.82 -22.44
C PHE A 69 -3.43 2.61 -21.83
N ILE A 70 -3.47 2.79 -20.53
CA ILE A 70 -2.36 3.35 -19.75
C ILE A 70 -1.66 2.18 -19.08
N ILE A 71 -0.34 2.23 -18.99
CA ILE A 71 0.46 1.26 -18.25
C ILE A 71 1.75 1.91 -17.79
N GLU A 72 2.35 1.37 -16.73
CA GLU A 72 3.72 1.70 -16.35
C GLU A 72 4.71 1.23 -17.43
N ALA A 73 5.42 2.18 -18.07
CA ALA A 73 6.31 1.89 -19.20
C ALA A 73 7.39 0.85 -18.88
N ALA A 74 7.91 0.82 -17.64
CA ALA A 74 8.92 -0.15 -17.22
C ALA A 74 8.40 -1.59 -17.10
N ARG A 75 7.08 -1.78 -16.95
CA ARG A 75 6.43 -3.09 -16.79
C ARG A 75 5.78 -3.58 -18.08
N PHE A 76 5.73 -2.75 -19.12
CA PHE A 76 5.16 -3.11 -20.40
C PHE A 76 6.24 -3.54 -21.40
N LYS A 77 6.05 -4.71 -22.01
CA LYS A 77 6.84 -5.15 -23.15
C LYS A 77 5.90 -5.50 -24.29
N PHE A 78 5.96 -4.73 -25.36
CA PHE A 78 5.18 -5.02 -26.56
C PHE A 78 5.62 -6.35 -27.20
N LEU A 79 4.66 -7.16 -27.64
CA LEU A 79 4.88 -8.41 -28.36
C LEU A 79 4.08 -8.37 -29.66
N SER A 80 4.69 -8.85 -30.75
CA SER A 80 4.08 -8.92 -32.07
C SER A 80 2.75 -9.68 -32.10
N ARG A 81 2.56 -10.67 -31.21
CA ARG A 81 1.30 -11.40 -31.01
C ARG A 81 0.12 -10.51 -30.58
N TYR A 82 0.39 -9.39 -29.91
CA TYR A 82 -0.65 -8.44 -29.48
C TYR A 82 -1.37 -7.78 -30.65
N ILE A 83 -0.77 -7.81 -31.86
CA ILE A 83 -1.42 -7.35 -33.09
C ILE A 83 -2.60 -8.23 -33.46
N ASP A 84 -2.50 -9.55 -33.28
CA ASP A 84 -3.58 -10.48 -33.57
C ASP A 84 -4.65 -10.42 -32.48
N LYS A 85 -4.19 -10.44 -31.23
CA LYS A 85 -5.04 -10.44 -30.04
C LYS A 85 -4.28 -9.89 -28.85
N PHE A 86 -4.81 -8.82 -28.26
CA PHE A 86 -4.34 -8.37 -26.96
C PHE A 86 -4.88 -9.32 -25.88
N GLU A 87 -3.97 -9.96 -25.13
CA GLU A 87 -4.29 -11.01 -24.15
C GLU A 87 -4.19 -10.54 -22.70
N GLU A 88 -3.84 -9.27 -22.45
CA GLU A 88 -3.87 -8.73 -21.10
C GLU A 88 -5.32 -8.33 -20.77
N GLU A 89 -5.96 -9.08 -19.87
CA GLU A 89 -7.34 -8.83 -19.45
C GLU A 89 -7.44 -7.63 -18.49
N GLU A 90 -6.40 -7.39 -17.68
CA GLU A 90 -6.30 -6.27 -16.75
C GLU A 90 -4.90 -5.68 -16.80
N VAL A 91 -4.81 -4.35 -16.88
CA VAL A 91 -3.54 -3.63 -16.93
C VAL A 91 -3.41 -2.82 -15.65
N GLU A 92 -2.38 -3.10 -14.85
CA GLU A 92 -2.11 -2.32 -13.64
C GLU A 92 -1.67 -0.89 -13.99
N VAL A 93 -2.41 0.09 -13.47
CA VAL A 93 -2.14 1.51 -13.70
C VAL A 93 -1.78 2.19 -12.38
N VAL A 94 -0.60 2.79 -12.34
CA VAL A 94 -0.16 3.64 -11.24
C VAL A 94 0.00 5.07 -11.75
N LEU A 95 -0.96 5.93 -11.42
CA LEU A 95 -0.89 7.36 -11.74
C LEU A 95 -0.40 8.17 -10.55
N SER A 96 0.50 9.11 -10.81
CA SER A 96 0.81 10.18 -9.85
C SER A 96 -0.19 11.30 -10.04
N TRP A 97 -1.06 11.52 -9.05
CA TRP A 97 -2.13 12.51 -9.11
C TRP A 97 -2.25 13.29 -7.80
N GLY A 98 -2.96 14.41 -7.85
CA GLY A 98 -3.17 15.30 -6.71
C GLY A 98 -4.42 16.14 -6.84
N ILE A 99 -5.05 16.45 -5.72
CA ILE A 99 -6.16 17.40 -5.62
C ILE A 99 -5.55 18.80 -5.50
N ARG A 100 -5.98 19.74 -6.34
CA ARG A 100 -5.55 21.14 -6.25
C ARG A 100 -5.99 21.72 -4.90
N ASN A 101 -5.11 22.45 -4.21
CA ASN A 101 -5.42 23.06 -2.91
C ASN A 101 -6.63 24.02 -2.96
N GLU A 102 -6.87 24.63 -4.12
CA GLU A 102 -7.98 25.55 -4.35
C GLU A 102 -9.35 24.84 -4.29
N LEU A 103 -9.39 23.52 -4.48
CA LEU A 103 -10.60 22.72 -4.40
C LEU A 103 -10.90 22.36 -2.93
N LYS A 104 -12.11 22.69 -2.48
CA LYS A 104 -12.65 22.29 -1.18
C LYS A 104 -13.11 20.83 -1.21
N PHE A 105 -12.15 19.92 -1.36
CA PHE A 105 -12.38 18.49 -1.11
C PHE A 105 -11.94 18.16 0.31
N GLU A 106 -12.77 17.42 1.05
CA GLU A 106 -12.44 16.94 2.39
C GLU A 106 -12.14 15.45 2.32
N CYS A 107 -11.00 15.05 2.88
CA CYS A 107 -10.66 13.65 3.05
C CYS A 107 -11.62 13.00 4.06
N GLY A 108 -11.85 11.69 3.94
CA GLY A 108 -12.69 10.95 4.88
C GLY A 108 -12.11 10.87 6.29
N SER A 109 -12.85 10.25 7.22
CA SER A 109 -12.40 10.05 8.60
C SER A 109 -11.08 9.26 8.70
N ASN A 110 -10.31 9.52 9.76
CA ASN A 110 -9.02 8.86 10.04
C ASN A 110 -7.98 9.03 8.93
N THR A 111 -7.94 10.23 8.34
CA THR A 111 -7.01 10.58 7.27
C THR A 111 -6.20 11.83 7.59
N THR A 112 -5.13 12.03 6.83
CA THR A 112 -4.34 13.25 6.79
C THR A 112 -4.12 13.71 5.36
N ARG A 113 -3.90 15.02 5.19
CA ARG A 113 -3.54 15.61 3.89
C ARG A 113 -2.03 15.58 3.73
N ASN A 114 -1.56 14.88 2.70
CA ASN A 114 -0.17 14.84 2.31
C ASN A 114 0.06 15.80 1.13
N SER A 115 0.66 16.96 1.42
CA SER A 115 1.03 17.96 0.41
C SER A 115 2.02 17.39 -0.60
N ILE A 116 1.79 17.69 -1.87
CA ILE A 116 2.60 17.28 -3.02
C ILE A 116 2.80 18.48 -3.95
N PHE A 117 3.72 18.35 -4.92
CA PHE A 117 4.04 19.42 -5.88
C PHE A 117 4.30 20.78 -5.20
N ASN A 118 5.24 20.81 -4.26
CA ASN A 118 5.59 22.00 -3.47
C ASN A 118 4.40 22.66 -2.75
N GLY A 119 3.40 21.86 -2.37
CA GLY A 119 2.24 22.33 -1.65
C GLY A 119 1.17 22.99 -2.51
N THR A 120 1.24 22.87 -3.84
CA THR A 120 0.15 23.32 -4.74
C THR A 120 -1.00 22.30 -4.81
N GLN A 121 -0.71 21.04 -4.50
CA GLN A 121 -1.65 19.95 -4.51
C GLN A 121 -1.50 19.09 -3.24
N TYR A 122 -2.48 18.24 -2.97
CA TYR A 122 -2.44 17.27 -1.88
C TYR A 122 -3.08 15.96 -2.28
N ARG A 123 -2.75 14.89 -1.55
CA ARG A 123 -3.46 13.62 -1.57
C ARG A 123 -3.92 13.26 -0.17
N CYS A 124 -5.04 12.55 -0.06
CA CYS A 124 -5.49 12.00 1.21
C CYS A 124 -4.69 10.73 1.50
N LYS A 125 -4.23 10.57 2.74
CA LYS A 125 -3.53 9.38 3.23
C LYS A 125 -4.23 8.92 4.51
N CYS A 126 -4.39 7.61 4.73
CA CYS A 126 -4.78 7.11 6.04
C CYS A 126 -3.78 7.52 7.12
N LEU A 127 -4.27 7.76 8.34
CA LEU A 127 -3.42 7.86 9.52
C LEU A 127 -2.70 6.53 9.78
N ASP A 128 -1.62 6.56 10.54
CA ASP A 128 -0.94 5.33 10.94
C ASP A 128 -1.88 4.50 11.84
N GLY A 129 -1.90 3.18 11.64
CA GLY A 129 -2.88 2.27 12.28
C GLY A 129 -4.22 2.17 11.53
N TYR A 130 -4.38 2.83 10.39
CA TYR A 130 -5.61 2.78 9.58
C TYR A 130 -5.33 2.37 8.13
N GLU A 131 -6.29 1.69 7.50
CA GLU A 131 -6.22 1.23 6.12
C GLU A 131 -7.51 1.49 5.32
N GLY A 132 -7.44 1.26 4.01
CA GLY A 132 -8.58 1.45 3.09
C GLY A 132 -8.47 2.70 2.23
N ASN A 133 -9.62 3.19 1.77
CA ASN A 133 -9.69 4.30 0.81
C ASN A 133 -9.99 5.64 1.52
N PRO A 134 -9.01 6.57 1.60
CA PRO A 134 -9.15 7.82 2.34
C PRO A 134 -10.09 8.85 1.67
N TYR A 135 -10.61 8.54 0.48
CA TYR A 135 -11.52 9.41 -0.27
C TYR A 135 -13.01 9.00 -0.12
N LEU A 136 -13.29 7.89 0.57
CA LEU A 136 -14.67 7.48 0.86
C LEU A 136 -15.23 8.28 2.04
N PRO A 137 -16.57 8.44 2.15
CA PRO A 137 -17.19 9.15 3.27
C PRO A 137 -16.83 8.59 4.65
N HIS A 138 -16.69 7.27 4.77
CA HIS A 138 -16.26 6.61 6.01
C HIS A 138 -14.74 6.59 6.20
N GLY A 139 -13.99 7.09 5.22
CA GLY A 139 -12.53 7.19 5.25
C GLY A 139 -11.84 5.86 5.50
N CYS A 140 -10.73 5.92 6.23
CA CYS A 140 -9.93 4.76 6.58
C CYS A 140 -10.45 4.06 7.83
N GLN A 141 -10.36 2.73 7.82
CA GLN A 141 -10.79 1.86 8.91
C GLN A 141 -9.60 1.46 9.76
N ASP A 142 -9.87 1.25 11.05
CA ASP A 142 -8.87 0.76 12.00
C ASP A 142 -8.31 -0.60 11.56
N VAL A 143 -6.99 -0.75 11.66
CA VAL A 143 -6.32 -2.02 11.37
C VAL A 143 -6.28 -2.84 12.65
N ASP A 144 -6.91 -4.01 12.66
CA ASP A 144 -6.78 -4.93 13.79
C ASP A 144 -5.45 -5.71 13.68
N GLU A 145 -4.37 -5.16 14.23
CA GLU A 145 -3.06 -5.82 14.17
C GLU A 145 -3.03 -7.16 14.90
N CYS A 146 -3.95 -7.40 15.85
CA CYS A 146 -4.03 -8.67 16.58
C CYS A 146 -4.48 -9.82 15.67
N THR A 147 -5.27 -9.54 14.64
CA THR A 147 -5.72 -10.55 13.66
C THR A 147 -4.67 -10.90 12.61
N TYR A 148 -3.67 -10.05 12.41
CA TYR A 148 -2.64 -10.20 11.39
C TYR A 148 -1.29 -10.59 11.99
N PRO A 149 -0.83 -11.86 11.84
CA PRO A 149 0.38 -12.34 12.50
C PRO A 149 1.67 -11.59 12.16
N TRP A 150 1.71 -10.85 11.04
CA TRP A 150 2.84 -10.05 10.57
C TRP A 150 2.82 -8.60 11.05
N LEU A 151 1.70 -8.10 11.58
CA LEU A 151 1.58 -6.77 12.22
C LEU A 151 1.63 -6.87 13.75
N ASN A 152 1.33 -8.05 14.30
CA ASN A 152 1.34 -8.30 15.74
C ASN A 152 2.77 -8.46 16.30
N ASP A 153 3.33 -7.37 16.84
CA ASP A 153 4.64 -7.36 17.50
C ASP A 153 4.60 -7.73 18.99
N CYS A 154 3.48 -8.25 19.50
CA CYS A 154 3.41 -8.73 20.88
C CYS A 154 4.33 -9.94 21.08
N GLU A 155 4.99 -9.99 22.24
CA GLU A 155 5.79 -11.14 22.69
C GLU A 155 4.90 -12.38 22.81
N HIS A 156 3.72 -12.21 23.40
CA HIS A 156 2.67 -13.21 23.49
C HIS A 156 1.51 -12.82 22.57
N LYS A 157 1.36 -13.52 21.42
CA LYS A 157 0.34 -13.19 20.39
C LYS A 157 -1.10 -13.27 20.92
N ASP A 158 -1.36 -14.17 21.85
CA ASP A 158 -2.66 -14.37 22.52
C ASP A 158 -2.97 -13.30 23.60
N LYS A 159 -2.03 -12.39 23.85
CA LYS A 159 -2.14 -11.27 24.78
C LYS A 159 -2.15 -9.93 24.05
N CYS A 160 -2.77 -9.90 22.89
CA CYS A 160 -2.99 -8.70 22.10
C CYS A 160 -4.43 -8.21 22.28
N SER A 161 -4.62 -6.91 22.44
CA SER A 161 -5.93 -6.25 22.41
C SER A 161 -5.88 -5.13 21.38
N ASN A 162 -6.75 -5.23 20.37
CA ASN A 162 -6.89 -4.16 19.39
C ASN A 162 -7.47 -2.91 20.04
N THR A 163 -7.05 -1.74 19.57
CA THR A 163 -7.51 -0.43 20.03
C THR A 163 -7.62 0.52 18.84
N GLU A 164 -8.41 1.59 18.93
CA GLU A 164 -8.54 2.50 17.79
C GLU A 164 -7.20 3.19 17.45
N GLY A 165 -6.68 2.92 16.27
CA GLY A 165 -5.42 3.40 15.70
C GLY A 165 -4.15 2.70 16.19
N ASN A 166 -4.24 1.62 16.98
CA ASN A 166 -3.08 0.90 17.52
C ASN A 166 -3.51 -0.43 18.18
N TYR A 167 -2.58 -1.12 18.82
CA TYR A 167 -2.86 -2.28 19.65
C TYR A 167 -2.03 -2.29 20.93
N THR A 168 -2.57 -2.92 21.96
CA THR A 168 -1.91 -3.09 23.26
C THR A 168 -1.50 -4.55 23.44
N CYS A 169 -0.25 -4.75 23.85
CA CYS A 169 0.26 -6.05 24.26
C CYS A 169 0.24 -6.16 25.79
N HIS A 170 -0.18 -7.32 26.29
CA HIS A 170 -0.27 -7.60 27.70
C HIS A 170 0.73 -8.69 28.10
N CYS A 171 1.22 -8.61 29.34
CA CYS A 171 2.04 -9.66 29.90
C CYS A 171 1.19 -10.74 30.60
N PRO A 172 1.65 -12.00 30.57
CA PRO A 172 1.04 -13.07 31.36
C PRO A 172 1.04 -12.76 32.86
N LYS A 173 0.23 -13.49 33.62
CA LYS A 173 0.19 -13.38 35.09
C LYS A 173 1.59 -13.57 35.68
N ASN A 174 1.96 -12.72 36.62
CA ASN A 174 3.28 -12.66 37.26
C ASN A 174 4.42 -12.13 36.37
N PHE A 175 4.10 -11.48 35.26
CA PHE A 175 5.06 -10.73 34.44
C PHE A 175 4.64 -9.26 34.37
N HIS A 176 5.59 -8.36 34.11
CA HIS A 176 5.37 -6.93 33.88
C HIS A 176 6.21 -6.43 32.71
N GLY A 177 5.78 -5.32 32.11
CA GLY A 177 6.42 -4.70 30.94
C GLY A 177 5.40 -4.20 29.94
N ASP A 178 5.83 -3.90 28.72
CA ASP A 178 4.96 -3.41 27.63
C ASP A 178 4.48 -4.55 26.70
N GLY A 179 4.96 -5.77 26.91
CA GLY A 179 4.56 -6.95 26.15
C GLY A 179 4.96 -6.94 24.67
N ARG A 180 5.79 -5.99 24.21
CA ARG A 180 6.22 -5.87 22.81
C ARG A 180 7.62 -6.47 22.62
N LYS A 181 7.82 -7.21 21.52
CA LYS A 181 9.12 -7.82 21.18
C LYS A 181 10.23 -6.79 20.95
N GLY A 182 9.89 -5.65 20.35
CA GLY A 182 10.81 -4.52 20.14
C GLY A 182 10.86 -3.52 21.29
N GLY A 183 10.13 -3.77 22.38
CA GLY A 183 10.03 -2.89 23.54
C GLY A 183 10.73 -3.45 24.78
N LYS A 184 10.12 -3.25 25.95
CA LYS A 184 10.54 -3.83 27.23
C LYS A 184 10.21 -5.32 27.35
N GLY A 185 9.30 -5.84 26.52
CA GLY A 185 8.84 -7.22 26.59
C GLY A 185 8.13 -7.53 27.90
N CYS A 186 8.17 -8.79 28.31
CA CYS A 186 7.61 -9.28 29.57
C CYS A 186 8.70 -9.84 30.49
N THR A 187 8.85 -9.21 31.67
CA THR A 187 9.79 -9.64 32.70
C THR A 187 9.06 -10.28 33.88
N LYS A 188 9.52 -11.44 34.34
CA LYS A 188 8.93 -12.14 35.48
C LYS A 188 9.07 -11.30 36.76
N ASN A 189 8.00 -11.18 37.53
CA ASN A 189 8.02 -10.58 38.85
C ASN A 189 8.82 -11.50 39.77
N SER A 190 9.93 -11.01 40.36
CA SER A 190 10.63 -11.76 41.40
C SER A 190 9.69 -12.03 42.57
N THR A 191 9.38 -13.29 42.81
CA THR A 191 8.67 -13.73 44.00
C THR A 191 9.52 -13.38 45.21
N SER A 192 8.98 -12.53 46.09
CA SER A 192 9.61 -12.19 47.36
C SER A 192 10.06 -13.47 48.07
N SER A 193 11.36 -13.62 48.28
CA SER A 193 11.94 -14.76 49.00
C SER A 193 11.31 -14.85 50.39
N ILE A 194 10.59 -15.93 50.66
CA ILE A 194 10.08 -16.21 52.02
C ILE A 194 11.31 -16.55 52.88
N PRO A 195 11.65 -15.76 53.90
CA PRO A 195 12.75 -16.12 54.79
C PRO A 195 12.35 -17.35 55.61
N ILE A 196 13.10 -18.44 55.46
CA ILE A 196 12.99 -19.62 56.33
C ILE A 196 13.89 -19.38 57.54
N ILE A 197 13.31 -19.16 58.71
CA ILE A 197 14.06 -19.09 59.97
C ILE A 197 14.12 -20.50 60.56
N ILE A 198 15.32 -21.07 60.62
CA ILE A 198 15.59 -22.33 61.33
C ILE A 198 16.16 -21.93 62.70
N GLY A 199 15.38 -22.11 63.76
CA GLY A 199 15.82 -21.87 65.14
C GLY A 199 16.25 -23.16 65.81
N GLU A 200 17.47 -23.18 66.35
CA GLU A 200 17.95 -24.26 67.22
C GLU A 200 17.76 -23.83 68.68
N PHE A 201 16.94 -24.56 69.43
CA PHE A 201 16.69 -24.28 70.86
C PHE A 201 17.73 -25.04 71.71
N LEU A 202 18.71 -24.31 72.23
CA LEU A 202 19.65 -24.84 73.22
C LEU A 202 19.02 -24.81 74.62
N TYR A 203 18.65 -25.98 75.14
CA TYR A 203 18.27 -26.15 76.55
C TYR A 203 19.54 -26.14 77.42
N VAL A 204 19.79 -25.02 78.10
CA VAL A 204 20.78 -24.98 79.18
C VAL A 204 20.10 -25.50 80.45
N LEU A 205 20.35 -26.76 80.79
CA LEU A 205 19.96 -27.32 82.09
C LEU A 205 20.85 -26.69 83.16
N HIS A 206 20.31 -25.73 83.91
CA HIS A 206 20.98 -25.23 85.10
C HIS A 206 21.02 -26.34 86.17
N PRO A 207 22.20 -26.72 86.68
CA PRO A 207 22.28 -27.66 87.79
C PRO A 207 21.72 -27.00 89.06
N SER A 208 20.69 -27.62 89.62
CA SER A 208 20.13 -27.25 90.92
C SER A 208 21.15 -27.60 92.00
N PHE A 209 21.72 -26.59 92.65
CA PHE A 209 22.44 -26.78 93.91
C PHE A 209 21.40 -26.94 95.03
N SER A 210 21.42 -28.09 95.73
CA SER A 210 20.75 -28.27 97.01
C SER A 210 21.81 -28.38 98.11
N LEU A 211 21.71 -27.42 99.04
CA LEU A 211 22.28 -27.29 100.41
C LEU A 211 23.66 -27.89 100.70
#